data_AF-A0A674AXJ2-F1
#
_entry.id   AF-A0A674AXJ2-F1
#
_cell.length_a   1.000
_cell.length_b   1.000
_cell.length_c   1.000
_cell.angle_alpha   90.00
_cell.angle_beta   90.00
_cell.angle_gamma   90.00
#
_symmetry.space_group_name_H-M   'P 1'
#
loop_
_entity.id
_entity.type
_entity.pdbx_description
1 polymer ?
#
loop_
_entity_poly.entity_id
_entity_poly.type
_entity_poly.pdbx_seq_one_letter_code
_entity_poly.pdbx_strand_id
1 'polypeptide(L)'
;MCSGSFAKCLGITLIPLAILCVLCNILLFFPGGLVAEDNNHITEEVFYFGGIMGSGVMMIFPALVFLGLKNNDCCGCCGNESCGKRFAMFTSIIFAAVGVLGAGYSFIVSAVAIHNGPKCLYTNGTTESWTNPFVNGDYLNNHTLWEGCRKPEGIVTWHLTLFSMLLVMGLLQVVLCAIQVINGLIGAICGDCCGCCGGGKRTLLY
;
A
#
# COMPACT_ATOMS: atom_id res chain seq x y z
N MET A 1 7.04 -11.20 23.63
CA MET A 1 6.20 -10.03 23.25
C MET A 1 4.96 -10.57 22.54
N CYS A 2 3.76 -10.22 23.00
CA CYS A 2 2.51 -10.76 22.46
C CYS A 2 2.29 -10.29 21.01
N SER A 3 2.47 -11.18 20.04
CA SER A 3 2.34 -10.88 18.60
C SER A 3 0.96 -10.29 18.22
N GLY A 4 -0.10 -10.57 18.98
CA GLY A 4 -1.46 -10.10 18.70
C GLY A 4 -1.67 -8.59 18.90
N SER A 5 -1.11 -7.99 19.95
CA SER A 5 -1.26 -6.55 20.20
C SER A 5 -0.53 -5.69 19.16
N PHE A 6 0.61 -6.18 18.66
CA PHE A 6 1.37 -5.50 17.61
C PHE A 6 0.66 -5.60 16.25
N ALA A 7 0.16 -6.78 15.89
CA ALA A 7 -0.64 -6.98 14.67
C ALA A 7 -1.89 -6.09 14.64
N LYS A 8 -2.52 -5.84 15.80
CA LYS A 8 -3.64 -4.90 15.93
C LYS A 8 -3.25 -3.47 15.56
N CYS A 9 -2.11 -2.99 16.06
CA CYS A 9 -1.62 -1.65 15.74
C CYS A 9 -1.38 -1.52 14.23
N LEU A 10 -0.73 -2.52 13.63
CA LEU A 10 -0.49 -2.57 12.19
C LEU A 10 -1.81 -2.52 11.39
N GLY A 11 -2.78 -3.38 11.72
CA GLY A 11 -4.09 -3.41 11.06
C GLY A 11 -4.84 -2.07 11.15
N ILE A 12 -4.82 -1.42 12.32
CA ILE A 12 -5.45 -0.09 12.50
C ILE A 12 -4.76 0.96 11.63
N THR A 13 -3.43 0.94 11.51
CA THR A 13 -2.70 1.89 10.67
C THR A 13 -2.87 1.63 9.17
N LEU A 14 -3.06 0.38 8.76
CA LEU A 14 -3.23 0.00 7.35
C LEU A 14 -4.57 0.46 6.75
N ILE A 15 -5.64 0.51 7.55
CA ILE A 15 -6.97 0.95 7.10
C ILE A 15 -6.98 2.38 6.53
N PRO A 16 -6.57 3.43 7.29
CA PRO A 16 -6.58 4.80 6.76
C PRO A 16 -5.62 4.96 5.58
N LEU A 17 -4.48 4.26 5.57
CA LEU A 17 -3.57 4.25 4.43
C LEU A 17 -4.23 3.67 3.18
N ALA A 18 -4.94 2.54 3.30
CA ALA A 18 -5.66 1.94 2.18
C ALA A 18 -6.78 2.86 1.65
N ILE A 19 -7.53 3.52 2.54
CA ILE A 19 -8.56 4.49 2.16
C ILE A 19 -7.94 5.67 1.41
N LEU A 20 -6.85 6.25 1.92
CA LEU A 20 -6.15 7.34 1.25
C LEU A 20 -5.59 6.92 -0.12
N CYS A 21 -5.00 5.73 -0.22
CA CYS A 21 -4.57 5.18 -1.51
C CYS A 21 -5.74 5.09 -2.51
N VAL A 22 -6.90 4.58 -2.09
CA VAL A 22 -8.09 4.52 -2.96
C VAL A 22 -8.54 5.92 -3.38
N LEU A 23 -8.59 6.88 -2.45
CA LEU A 23 -8.96 8.27 -2.75
C LEU A 23 -7.99 8.93 -3.74
N CYS A 24 -6.67 8.79 -3.54
CA CYS A 24 -5.66 9.31 -4.46
C CYS A 24 -5.78 8.70 -5.85
N ASN A 25 -6.06 7.38 -5.94
CA ASN A 25 -6.31 6.73 -7.22
C ASN A 25 -7.57 7.26 -7.90
N ILE A 26 -8.68 7.48 -7.17
CA ILE A 26 -9.91 8.06 -7.73
C ILE A 26 -9.66 9.48 -8.24
N LEU A 27 -8.94 10.31 -7.49
CA LEU A 27 -8.56 11.68 -7.89
C LEU A 27 -7.71 11.69 -9.17
N LEU A 28 -6.96 10.63 -9.42
CA LEU A 28 -6.15 10.46 -10.61
C LEU A 28 -7.00 10.25 -11.88
N PHE A 29 -8.24 9.77 -11.75
CA PHE A 29 -9.21 9.70 -12.87
C PHE A 29 -9.75 11.07 -13.28
N PHE A 30 -9.60 12.10 -12.45
CA PHE A 30 -10.05 13.47 -12.72
C PHE A 30 -8.85 14.40 -12.86
N PRO A 31 -8.12 14.36 -14.00
CA PRO A 31 -6.97 15.23 -14.22
C PRO A 31 -7.39 16.71 -14.17
N GLY A 32 -6.84 17.45 -13.19
CA GLY A 32 -7.11 18.87 -13.02
C GLY A 32 -8.52 19.22 -12.52
N GLY A 33 -9.29 18.25 -12.00
CA GLY A 33 -10.63 18.50 -11.44
C GLY A 33 -11.70 18.90 -12.47
N LEU A 34 -11.40 18.76 -13.76
CA LEU A 34 -12.31 19.03 -14.86
C LEU A 34 -12.87 17.71 -15.41
N VAL A 35 -14.16 17.68 -15.72
CA VAL A 35 -14.78 16.56 -16.46
C VAL A 35 -14.23 16.63 -17.88
N ALA A 36 -13.61 15.54 -18.35
CA ALA A 36 -13.04 15.49 -19.70
C ALA A 36 -14.12 15.86 -20.73
N GLU A 37 -13.99 17.02 -21.38
CA GLU A 37 -14.93 17.51 -22.40
C GLU A 37 -14.87 16.68 -23.69
N ASP A 38 -13.84 15.85 -23.90
CA ASP A 38 -13.71 14.99 -25.06
C ASP A 38 -13.22 13.57 -24.70
N ASN A 39 -14.09 12.59 -24.97
CA ASN A 39 -13.90 11.16 -24.72
C ASN A 39 -12.86 10.48 -25.65
N ASN A 40 -12.23 11.22 -26.57
CA ASN A 40 -11.41 10.65 -27.65
C ASN A 40 -9.90 10.53 -27.36
N HIS A 41 -9.42 11.04 -26.23
CA HIS A 41 -7.99 10.99 -25.87
C HIS A 41 -7.71 10.31 -24.52
N ILE A 42 -8.71 9.60 -23.97
CA ILE A 42 -8.53 8.86 -22.71
C ILE A 42 -7.64 7.67 -23.00
N THR A 43 -6.44 7.78 -22.46
CA THR A 43 -5.34 6.90 -22.75
C THR A 43 -5.57 5.53 -22.09
N GLU A 44 -5.29 4.45 -22.81
CA GLU A 44 -5.47 3.05 -22.35
C GLU A 44 -4.72 2.72 -21.04
N GLU A 45 -3.82 3.60 -20.62
CA GLU A 45 -3.10 3.59 -19.36
C GLU A 45 -4.03 3.76 -18.13
N VAL A 46 -5.18 4.41 -18.30
CA VAL A 46 -6.26 4.52 -17.28
C VAL A 46 -6.93 3.17 -17.04
N PHE A 47 -6.78 2.23 -17.99
CA PHE A 47 -7.26 0.85 -17.89
C PHE A 47 -6.25 -0.07 -17.17
N TYR A 48 -5.01 0.39 -16.94
CA TYR A 48 -4.10 -0.26 -16.01
C TYR A 48 -4.60 0.04 -14.60
N PHE A 49 -5.57 -0.76 -14.17
CA PHE A 49 -6.20 -0.88 -12.84
C PHE A 49 -5.20 -1.15 -11.69
N GLY A 50 -3.95 -0.75 -11.87
CA GLY A 50 -2.81 -1.20 -11.13
C GLY A 50 -2.76 -0.70 -9.68
N GLY A 51 -3.15 0.56 -9.47
CA GLY A 51 -3.15 1.17 -8.14
C GLY A 51 -4.40 0.87 -7.31
N ILE A 52 -5.60 0.91 -7.95
CA ILE A 52 -6.88 0.61 -7.28
C ILE A 52 -6.96 -0.85 -6.85
N MET A 53 -6.61 -1.78 -7.74
CA MET A 53 -6.69 -3.20 -7.41
C MET A 53 -5.53 -3.63 -6.50
N GLY A 54 -4.32 -3.11 -6.74
CA GLY A 54 -3.10 -3.44 -5.98
C GLY A 54 -3.06 -2.85 -4.56
N SER A 55 -2.78 -1.55 -4.40
CA SER A 55 -2.60 -0.94 -3.07
C SER A 55 -3.91 -0.60 -2.34
N GLY A 56 -5.04 -0.58 -3.07
CA GLY A 56 -6.37 -0.33 -2.50
C GLY A 56 -7.05 -1.61 -2.03
N VAL A 57 -7.61 -2.38 -2.96
CA VAL A 57 -8.45 -3.55 -2.64
C VAL A 57 -7.65 -4.70 -2.04
N MET A 58 -6.48 -5.05 -2.59
CA MET A 58 -5.68 -6.15 -2.02
C MET A 58 -5.18 -5.85 -0.61
N MET A 59 -5.14 -4.58 -0.17
CA MET A 59 -4.71 -4.20 1.18
C MET A 59 -5.81 -4.38 2.24
N ILE A 60 -7.08 -4.47 1.83
CA ILE A 60 -8.20 -4.71 2.74
C ILE A 60 -8.11 -6.11 3.37
N PHE A 61 -7.70 -7.12 2.59
CA PHE A 61 -7.54 -8.50 3.07
C PHE A 61 -6.52 -8.63 4.21
N PRO A 62 -5.24 -8.23 4.06
CA PRO A 62 -4.28 -8.27 5.16
C PRO A 62 -4.71 -7.38 6.33
N ALA A 63 -5.31 -6.20 6.11
CA ALA A 63 -5.79 -5.35 7.19
C ALA A 63 -6.84 -6.05 8.07
N LEU A 64 -7.84 -6.71 7.46
CA LEU A 64 -8.86 -7.46 8.19
C LEU A 64 -8.28 -8.69 8.90
N VAL A 65 -7.36 -9.42 8.25
CA VAL A 65 -6.70 -10.58 8.88
C VAL A 65 -5.86 -10.14 10.08
N PHE A 66 -5.13 -9.03 10.00
CA PHE A 66 -4.31 -8.53 11.10
C PHE A 66 -5.17 -8.07 12.29
N LEU A 67 -6.35 -7.49 12.03
CA LEU A 67 -7.34 -7.20 13.07
C LEU A 67 -7.97 -8.47 13.65
N GLY A 68 -8.15 -9.52 12.83
CA GLY A 68 -8.73 -10.81 13.24
C GLY A 68 -7.85 -11.65 14.16
N LEU A 69 -6.52 -11.43 14.16
CA LEU A 69 -5.57 -12.08 15.07
C LEU A 69 -5.78 -11.71 16.57
N LYS A 70 -6.73 -10.79 16.85
CA LYS A 70 -7.14 -10.27 18.16
C LYS A 70 -7.60 -11.32 19.19
N ASN A 71 -8.13 -12.46 18.78
CA ASN A 71 -8.84 -13.35 19.71
C ASN A 71 -7.98 -14.47 20.32
N ASN A 72 -6.67 -14.49 20.04
CA ASN A 72 -5.79 -15.57 20.51
C ASN A 72 -4.94 -15.04 21.67
N ASP A 73 -5.51 -15.06 22.88
CA ASP A 73 -4.77 -14.73 24.10
C ASP A 73 -3.47 -15.56 24.19
N CYS A 74 -2.40 -14.91 24.66
CA CYS A 74 -1.11 -15.57 24.89
C CYS A 74 -1.14 -16.62 26.02
N CYS A 75 -2.28 -16.75 26.73
CA CYS A 75 -2.52 -17.69 27.83
C CYS A 75 -3.89 -18.41 27.74
N GLY A 76 -4.47 -18.57 26.55
CA GLY A 76 -5.68 -19.36 26.34
C GLY A 76 -5.39 -20.85 26.18
N CYS A 77 -5.68 -21.61 27.24
CA CYS A 77 -6.09 -23.03 27.32
C CYS A 77 -5.23 -24.19 26.78
N CYS A 78 -4.94 -25.10 27.73
CA CYS A 78 -4.52 -26.48 27.49
C CYS A 78 -5.71 -27.31 26.95
N GLY A 79 -5.80 -27.47 25.62
CA GLY A 79 -6.75 -28.37 24.99
C GLY A 79 -6.69 -28.33 23.45
N ASN A 80 -5.67 -28.96 22.85
CA ASN A 80 -5.50 -29.14 21.40
C ASN A 80 -5.84 -27.92 20.49
N GLU A 81 -5.37 -26.71 20.87
CA GLU A 81 -5.55 -25.45 20.13
C GLU A 81 -4.39 -25.11 19.17
N SER A 82 -3.31 -25.89 19.20
CA SER A 82 -2.07 -25.63 18.45
C SER A 82 -2.25 -25.68 16.93
N CYS A 83 -3.20 -26.48 16.44
CA CYS A 83 -3.46 -26.62 14.99
C CYS A 83 -4.13 -25.35 14.41
N GLY A 84 -5.12 -24.78 15.11
CA GLY A 84 -5.82 -23.57 14.66
C GLY A 84 -4.95 -22.33 14.71
N LYS A 85 -4.08 -22.21 15.72
CA LYS A 85 -3.17 -21.07 15.89
C LYS A 85 -2.09 -21.02 14.80
N ARG A 86 -1.51 -22.18 14.43
CA ARG A 86 -0.56 -22.26 13.30
C ARG A 86 -1.22 -21.92 11.96
N PHE A 87 -2.43 -22.41 11.73
CA PHE A 87 -3.18 -22.12 10.50
C PHE A 87 -3.52 -20.62 10.37
N ALA A 88 -3.95 -19.98 11.47
CA ALA A 88 -4.23 -18.54 11.49
C ALA A 88 -2.96 -17.68 11.25
N MET A 89 -1.82 -18.07 11.83
CA MET A 89 -0.55 -17.37 11.65
C MET A 89 -0.01 -17.55 10.22
N PHE A 90 -0.08 -18.76 9.65
CA PHE A 90 0.30 -19.03 8.26
C PHE A 90 -0.56 -18.25 7.26
N THR A 91 -1.87 -18.21 7.51
CA THR A 91 -2.83 -17.43 6.71
C THR A 91 -2.49 -15.94 6.75
N SER A 92 -2.15 -15.38 7.92
CA SER A 92 -1.69 -13.99 8.02
C SER A 92 -0.42 -13.70 7.21
N ILE A 93 0.53 -14.64 7.14
CA ILE A 93 1.77 -14.47 6.36
C ILE A 93 1.45 -14.46 4.86
N ILE A 94 0.58 -15.36 4.38
CA ILE A 94 0.17 -15.41 2.98
C ILE A 94 -0.50 -14.09 2.57
N PHE A 95 -1.50 -13.63 3.34
CA PHE A 95 -2.19 -12.38 3.03
C PHE A 95 -1.27 -11.15 3.15
N ALA A 96 -0.32 -11.15 4.09
CA ALA A 96 0.70 -10.11 4.16
C ALA A 96 1.61 -10.10 2.92
N ALA A 97 2.01 -11.27 2.42
CA ALA A 97 2.82 -11.38 1.19
C ALA A 97 2.05 -10.88 -0.04
N VAL A 98 0.76 -11.22 -0.17
CA VAL A 98 -0.12 -10.65 -1.21
C VAL A 98 -0.20 -9.13 -1.08
N GLY A 99 -0.32 -8.61 0.14
CA GLY A 99 -0.28 -7.17 0.41
C GLY A 99 1.04 -6.50 -0.02
N VAL A 100 2.18 -7.14 0.24
CA VAL A 100 3.51 -6.65 -0.21
C VAL A 100 3.60 -6.64 -1.73
N LEU A 101 3.12 -7.69 -2.41
CA LEU A 101 3.12 -7.74 -3.87
C LEU A 101 2.21 -6.65 -4.47
N GLY A 102 1.01 -6.46 -3.92
CA GLY A 102 0.07 -5.44 -4.36
C GLY A 102 0.59 -4.01 -4.14
N ALA A 103 1.12 -3.71 -2.95
CA ALA A 103 1.69 -2.40 -2.65
C ALA A 103 3.02 -2.14 -3.37
N GLY A 104 3.87 -3.15 -3.50
CA GLY A 104 5.13 -3.06 -4.23
C GLY A 104 4.92 -2.81 -5.72
N TYR A 105 3.91 -3.44 -6.33
CA TYR A 105 3.51 -3.15 -7.69
C TYR A 105 3.06 -1.69 -7.85
N SER A 106 2.21 -1.19 -6.94
CA SER A 106 1.76 0.21 -6.94
C SER A 106 2.93 1.20 -6.77
N PHE A 107 3.92 0.86 -5.94
CA PHE A 107 5.15 1.64 -5.74
C PHE A 107 5.96 1.77 -7.04
N ILE A 108 6.19 0.65 -7.74
CA ILE A 108 6.95 0.64 -9.01
C ILE A 108 6.21 1.45 -10.07
N VAL A 109 4.90 1.23 -10.23
CA VAL A 109 4.08 1.97 -11.21
C VAL A 109 4.10 3.47 -10.91
N SER A 110 3.99 3.86 -9.64
CA SER A 110 4.05 5.28 -9.24
C SER A 110 5.41 5.91 -9.54
N ALA A 111 6.51 5.19 -9.29
CA ALA A 111 7.85 5.67 -9.61
C ALA A 111 8.05 5.84 -11.13
N VAL A 112 7.58 4.89 -11.93
CA VAL A 112 7.63 4.98 -13.41
C VAL A 112 6.74 6.12 -13.92
N ALA A 113 5.56 6.33 -13.33
CA ALA A 113 4.69 7.43 -13.69
C ALA A 113 5.33 8.80 -13.40
N ILE A 114 6.00 8.95 -12.25
CA ILE A 114 6.78 10.17 -11.92
C ILE A 114 7.96 10.34 -12.87
N HIS A 115 8.64 9.27 -13.29
CA HIS A 115 9.74 9.40 -14.24
C HIS A 115 9.24 9.85 -15.63
N ASN A 116 8.14 9.26 -16.10
CA ASN A 116 7.63 9.54 -17.43
C ASN A 116 6.90 10.89 -17.51
N GLY A 117 6.24 11.33 -16.44
CA GLY A 117 5.44 12.56 -16.41
C GLY A 117 4.10 12.46 -17.17
N PRO A 118 3.19 13.43 -16.97
CA PRO A 118 1.88 13.44 -17.64
C PRO A 118 1.98 13.93 -19.09
N LYS A 119 1.12 13.41 -19.96
CA LYS A 119 0.93 13.96 -21.31
C LYS A 119 0.31 15.35 -21.22
N CYS A 120 0.84 16.29 -22.00
CA CYS A 120 0.20 17.59 -22.15
C CYS A 120 0.41 18.20 -23.52
N LEU A 121 -0.34 19.26 -23.79
CA LEU A 121 -0.19 20.05 -24.99
C LEU A 121 1.09 20.89 -24.89
N TYR A 122 2.15 20.42 -25.55
CA TYR A 122 3.45 21.09 -25.59
C TYR A 122 3.55 21.95 -26.86
N THR A 123 3.99 23.19 -26.69
CA THR A 123 4.28 24.10 -27.80
C THR A 123 5.78 24.08 -28.09
N ASN A 124 6.17 23.55 -29.25
CA ASN A 124 7.51 23.74 -29.80
C ASN A 124 7.43 24.74 -30.96
N GLY A 125 7.62 26.02 -30.67
CA GLY A 125 7.48 27.10 -31.66
C GLY A 125 6.01 27.38 -32.03
N THR A 126 5.59 27.08 -33.27
CA THR A 126 4.24 27.37 -33.80
C THR A 126 3.31 26.16 -33.87
N THR A 127 3.81 24.96 -33.59
CA THR A 127 3.03 23.71 -33.63
C THR A 127 2.72 23.21 -32.22
N GLU A 128 1.42 23.07 -31.93
CA GLU A 128 0.90 22.45 -30.72
C GLU A 128 0.78 20.94 -30.95
N SER A 129 1.46 20.14 -30.13
CA SER A 129 1.35 18.68 -30.21
C SER A 129 1.21 18.07 -28.81
N TRP A 130 0.37 17.04 -28.72
CA TRP A 130 0.28 16.19 -27.54
C TRP A 130 1.50 15.28 -27.51
N THR A 131 2.49 15.64 -26.71
CA THR A 131 3.70 14.85 -26.54
C THR A 131 3.99 14.71 -25.06
N ASN A 132 4.94 13.82 -24.73
CA ASN A 132 5.45 13.68 -23.38
C ASN A 132 6.84 14.33 -23.32
N PRO A 133 6.93 15.65 -23.13
CA PRO A 133 8.21 16.38 -23.17
C PRO A 133 9.13 16.00 -22.00
N PHE A 134 8.59 15.34 -20.98
CA PHE A 134 9.24 15.06 -19.71
C PHE A 134 10.09 13.77 -19.69
N VAL A 135 9.98 12.91 -20.71
CA VAL A 135 10.70 11.61 -20.77
C VAL A 135 12.23 11.74 -20.74
N ASN A 136 12.77 12.90 -21.14
CA ASN A 136 14.23 13.14 -21.21
C ASN A 136 14.70 14.42 -20.49
N GLY A 137 13.80 15.12 -19.79
CA GLY A 137 14.11 16.39 -19.12
C GLY A 137 13.96 16.28 -17.60
N ASP A 138 14.88 16.88 -16.84
CA ASP A 138 14.78 16.97 -15.37
C ASP A 138 13.73 18.00 -14.96
N TYR A 139 12.47 17.67 -15.22
CA TYR A 139 11.32 18.53 -14.96
C TYR A 139 10.99 18.63 -13.46
N LEU A 140 11.53 17.74 -12.63
CA LEU A 140 11.40 17.82 -11.18
C LEU A 140 12.25 18.95 -10.60
N ASN A 141 13.42 19.18 -11.18
CA ASN A 141 14.36 20.21 -10.74
C ASN A 141 14.15 21.54 -11.48
N ASN A 142 13.81 21.46 -12.78
CA ASN A 142 13.63 22.64 -13.61
C ASN A 142 12.15 22.94 -13.89
N HIS A 143 11.54 23.72 -12.98
CA HIS A 143 10.14 24.14 -13.07
C HIS A 143 9.81 24.99 -14.32
N THR A 144 10.80 25.54 -15.02
CA THR A 144 10.56 26.27 -16.28
C THR A 144 10.01 25.38 -17.40
N LEU A 145 10.28 24.06 -17.34
CA LEU A 145 9.71 23.07 -18.25
C LEU A 145 8.19 22.94 -18.10
N TRP A 146 7.63 23.38 -16.96
CA TRP A 146 6.19 23.29 -16.71
C TRP A 146 5.44 24.38 -17.48
N GLU A 147 6.07 25.51 -17.79
CA GLU A 147 5.47 26.61 -18.56
C GLU A 147 5.25 26.24 -20.04
N GLY A 148 5.98 25.26 -20.57
CA GLY A 148 5.77 24.74 -21.93
C GLY A 148 4.48 23.93 -22.10
N CYS A 149 3.81 23.61 -21.00
CA CYS A 149 2.64 22.74 -20.91
C CYS A 149 1.38 23.61 -20.76
N ARG A 150 0.71 23.91 -21.89
CA ARG A 150 -0.29 24.99 -21.95
C ARG A 150 -1.69 24.57 -21.49
N LYS A 151 -2.05 23.31 -21.73
CA LYS A 151 -3.31 22.70 -21.29
C LYS A 151 -3.09 21.23 -20.93
N PRO A 152 -3.77 20.72 -19.88
CA PRO A 152 -4.52 21.45 -18.85
C PRO A 152 -3.60 22.22 -17.87
N GLU A 153 -4.05 23.37 -17.35
CA GLU A 153 -3.31 24.16 -16.35
C GLU A 153 -3.12 23.35 -15.05
N GLY A 154 -1.89 23.32 -14.52
CA GLY A 154 -1.60 22.63 -13.26
C GLY A 154 -1.65 21.10 -13.29
N ILE A 155 -1.67 20.47 -14.49
CA ILE A 155 -1.70 19.01 -14.58
C ILE A 155 -0.43 18.35 -14.03
N VAL A 156 0.73 19.00 -14.20
CA VAL A 156 2.03 18.49 -13.76
C VAL A 156 2.08 18.38 -12.24
N THR A 157 1.65 19.41 -11.53
CA THR A 157 1.60 19.42 -10.06
C THR A 157 0.57 18.43 -9.54
N TRP A 158 -0.61 18.34 -10.16
CA TRP A 158 -1.64 17.37 -9.79
C TRP A 158 -1.15 15.92 -9.90
N HIS A 159 -0.57 15.57 -11.05
CA HIS A 159 -0.03 14.25 -11.31
C HIS A 159 1.13 13.92 -10.36
N LEU A 160 2.11 14.83 -10.23
CA LEU A 160 3.28 14.63 -9.37
C LEU A 160 2.89 14.45 -7.90
N THR A 161 1.97 15.26 -7.39
CA THR A 161 1.55 15.18 -5.98
C THR A 161 0.81 13.88 -5.67
N LEU A 162 -0.15 13.48 -6.50
CA LEU A 162 -0.91 12.24 -6.29
C LEU A 162 -0.03 10.99 -6.38
N PHE A 163 0.82 10.89 -7.40
CA PHE A 163 1.75 9.75 -7.52
C PHE A 163 2.81 9.74 -6.41
N SER A 164 3.28 10.90 -5.96
CA SER A 164 4.19 10.99 -4.83
C SER A 164 3.54 10.50 -3.53
N MET A 165 2.29 10.90 -3.26
CA MET A 165 1.53 10.40 -2.10
C MET A 165 1.33 8.88 -2.18
N LEU A 166 0.95 8.34 -3.35
CA LEU A 166 0.81 6.90 -3.57
C LEU A 166 2.12 6.14 -3.36
N LEU A 167 3.25 6.71 -3.81
CA LEU A 167 4.58 6.13 -3.63
C LEU A 167 4.94 6.05 -2.14
N VAL A 168 4.75 7.12 -1.37
CA VAL A 168 5.03 7.14 0.07
C VAL A 168 4.11 6.18 0.83
N MET A 169 2.81 6.21 0.55
CA MET A 169 1.85 5.31 1.21
C MET A 169 2.09 3.84 0.84
N GLY A 170 2.38 3.53 -0.41
CA GLY A 170 2.73 2.19 -0.87
C GLY A 170 3.99 1.67 -0.19
N LEU A 171 5.02 2.51 -0.02
CA LEU A 171 6.22 2.16 0.73
C LEU A 171 5.90 1.85 2.20
N LEU A 172 5.09 2.69 2.86
CA LEU A 172 4.65 2.45 4.24
C LEU A 172 3.87 1.13 4.36
N GLN A 173 2.98 0.83 3.41
CA GLN A 173 2.25 -0.44 3.38
C GLN A 173 3.19 -1.65 3.25
N VAL A 174 4.18 -1.58 2.35
CA VAL A 174 5.20 -2.65 2.19
C VAL A 174 5.96 -2.87 3.49
N VAL A 175 6.41 -1.79 4.15
CA VAL A 175 7.15 -1.88 5.41
C VAL A 175 6.28 -2.50 6.52
N LEU A 176 5.04 -2.04 6.70
CA LEU A 176 4.13 -2.55 7.72
C LEU A 176 3.81 -4.04 7.50
N CYS A 177 3.54 -4.45 6.25
CA CYS A 177 3.30 -5.86 5.91
C CYS A 177 4.56 -6.71 6.09
N ALA A 178 5.75 -6.21 5.76
CA ALA A 178 7.01 -6.92 5.98
C ALA A 178 7.28 -7.17 7.47
N ILE A 179 7.02 -6.18 8.34
CA ILE A 179 7.14 -6.36 9.79
C ILE A 179 6.15 -7.44 10.28
N GLN A 180 4.92 -7.48 9.74
CA GLN A 180 3.97 -8.55 10.07
C GLN A 180 4.44 -9.93 9.62
N VAL A 181 5.07 -10.04 8.44
CA VAL A 181 5.66 -11.30 7.97
C VAL A 181 6.75 -11.76 8.95
N ILE A 182 7.66 -10.87 9.35
CA ILE A 182 8.73 -11.19 10.31
C ILE A 182 8.13 -11.65 11.65
N ASN A 183 7.17 -10.90 12.18
CA ASN A 183 6.52 -11.25 13.45
C ASN A 183 5.69 -12.53 13.37
N GLY A 184 5.03 -12.78 12.24
CA GLY A 184 4.32 -14.02 11.96
C GLY A 184 5.27 -15.22 11.92
N LEU A 185 6.43 -15.07 11.27
CA LEU A 185 7.47 -16.10 11.21
C LEU A 185 8.08 -16.38 12.59
N ILE A 186 8.43 -15.35 13.35
CA ILE A 186 8.92 -15.50 14.73
C ILE A 186 7.86 -16.17 15.60
N GLY A 187 6.58 -15.78 15.46
CA GLY A 187 5.47 -16.42 16.18
C GLY A 187 5.24 -17.89 15.77
N ALA A 188 5.52 -18.24 14.51
CA ALA A 188 5.41 -19.62 14.03
C ALA A 188 6.59 -20.50 14.49
N ILE A 189 7.81 -19.95 14.55
CA ILE A 189 9.04 -20.68 14.93
C ILE A 189 9.21 -20.72 16.45
N CYS A 190 8.98 -19.61 17.16
CA CYS A 190 9.11 -19.52 18.62
C CYS A 190 7.82 -19.87 19.39
N GLY A 191 6.70 -20.06 18.70
CA GLY A 191 5.40 -20.40 19.30
C GLY A 191 5.33 -21.79 19.95
N ASP A 192 6.33 -22.65 19.71
CA ASP A 192 6.49 -23.95 20.37
C ASP A 192 7.13 -23.84 21.77
N CYS A 193 7.59 -22.66 22.19
CA CYS A 193 8.24 -22.44 23.50
C CYS A 193 7.28 -21.95 24.60
N CYS A 194 6.05 -22.46 24.63
CA CYS A 194 5.33 -22.63 25.91
C CYS A 194 5.65 -23.99 26.56
N GLY A 195 6.82 -24.57 26.23
CA GLY A 195 7.51 -25.54 27.07
C GLY A 195 8.58 -24.82 27.89
N CYS A 196 8.49 -24.91 29.23
CA CYS A 196 9.53 -24.62 30.22
C CYS A 196 9.77 -23.17 30.68
N CYS A 197 8.82 -22.63 31.43
CA CYS A 197 9.07 -21.88 32.68
C CYS A 197 8.03 -22.40 33.69
N GLY A 198 8.27 -23.00 34.85
CA GLY A 198 9.42 -23.21 35.72
C GLY A 198 8.82 -23.62 37.08
N GLY A 199 9.39 -24.63 37.73
CA GLY A 199 8.74 -25.36 38.83
C GLY A 199 8.44 -24.59 40.13
N GLY A 200 7.44 -25.11 40.84
CA GLY A 200 7.41 -25.23 42.31
C GLY A 200 7.16 -23.97 43.14
N LYS A 201 5.93 -23.81 43.61
CA LYS A 201 5.60 -23.63 45.05
C LYS A 201 4.11 -23.86 45.32
N ARG A 202 3.84 -25.03 45.90
CA ARG A 202 2.89 -25.35 46.99
C ARG A 202 2.15 -24.13 47.60
N THR A 203 0.85 -24.27 47.89
CA THR A 203 0.21 -24.08 49.25
C THR A 203 -1.21 -23.46 49.22
N LEU A 204 -2.21 -24.32 49.47
CA LEU A 204 -3.36 -24.19 50.40
C LEU A 204 -4.55 -23.22 50.20
N LEU A 205 -5.70 -23.75 50.65
CA LEU A 205 -6.99 -23.15 51.09
C LEU A 205 -8.00 -22.96 49.95
N TYR A 206 -9.19 -23.57 49.93
CA TYR A 206 -9.96 -24.41 50.85
C TYR A 206 -10.75 -25.44 50.02
#